data_AF-A0A961B0B6-F1
#
_entry.id   AF-A0A961B0B6-F1
#
_cell.length_a   1.000
_cell.length_b   1.000
_cell.length_c   1.000
_cell.angle_alpha   90.00
_cell.angle_beta   90.00
_cell.angle_gamma   90.00
#
_symmetry.space_group_name_H-M   'P 1'
#
loop_
_entity.id
_entity.type
_entity.pdbx_description
1 polymer ?
#
loop_
_entity_poly.entity_id
_entity_poly.type
_entity_poly.pdbx_seq_one_letter_code
_entity_poly.pdbx_strand_id
1 'polypeptide(L)'
;GEHGLSVERRLAYEEGIRVPLLIRYPRLIGKGKLVDRIALGIDLAPTVLDLAGCRPDPAPGFDGRSLVPLLGDEVPGAWRDAFLIEYNTDTVFPRMDRMGYRAVRTERWKYIHYLDLEGMDELYDLPRDPYEMANRIADPEAQPALERLRSKLRDWDDE
;
A
#
# COMPACT_ATOMS: atom_id res chain seq x y z
N GLY A 1 -2.12 -8.03 -20.91
CA GLY A 1 -2.35 -8.58 -19.56
C GLY A 1 -3.56 -7.88 -18.99
N GLU A 2 -3.70 -7.88 -17.67
CA GLU A 2 -4.58 -6.95 -16.95
C GLU A 2 -4.25 -5.50 -17.36
N HIS A 3 -5.24 -4.61 -17.34
CA HIS A 3 -5.08 -3.20 -17.73
C HIS A 3 -4.55 -2.96 -19.16
N GLY A 4 -4.59 -3.96 -20.04
CA GLY A 4 -4.01 -3.86 -21.38
C GLY A 4 -2.47 -3.89 -21.42
N LEU A 5 -1.81 -4.07 -20.27
CA LEU A 5 -0.36 -4.04 -20.15
C LEU A 5 0.25 -5.41 -20.47
N SER A 6 1.20 -5.44 -21.39
CA SER A 6 1.73 -6.70 -21.92
C SER A 6 2.87 -7.28 -21.09
N VAL A 7 3.67 -6.44 -20.42
CA VAL A 7 4.91 -6.88 -19.76
C VAL A 7 5.20 -6.08 -18.48
N GLU A 8 4.38 -5.11 -18.12
CA GLU A 8 4.68 -4.21 -16.99
C GLU A 8 3.98 -4.64 -15.72
N ARG A 9 4.73 -4.63 -14.61
CA ARG A 9 4.27 -4.99 -13.26
C ARG A 9 4.64 -3.95 -12.20
N ARG A 10 5.33 -2.87 -12.60
CA ARG A 10 5.82 -1.80 -11.71
C ARG A 10 4.83 -0.64 -11.60
N LEU A 11 3.53 -0.90 -11.81
CA LEU A 11 2.47 0.08 -11.60
C LEU A 11 1.73 -0.22 -10.31
N ALA A 12 1.04 0.78 -9.78
CA ALA A 12 0.41 0.72 -8.46
C ALA A 12 -0.91 -0.08 -8.42
N TYR A 13 -1.32 -0.75 -9.49
CA TYR A 13 -2.53 -1.57 -9.55
C TYR A 13 -2.49 -2.74 -8.54
N GLU A 14 -3.64 -3.14 -8.00
CA GLU A 14 -3.77 -4.16 -6.95
C GLU A 14 -3.13 -5.47 -7.38
N GLU A 15 -3.23 -5.84 -8.66
CA GLU A 15 -2.59 -7.06 -9.17
C GLU A 15 -1.05 -6.99 -9.16
N GLY A 16 -0.49 -5.78 -9.21
CA GLY A 16 0.95 -5.53 -9.07
C GLY A 16 1.42 -5.45 -7.61
N ILE A 17 0.65 -4.82 -6.73
CA ILE A 17 1.08 -4.51 -5.37
C ILE A 17 0.60 -5.49 -4.30
N ARG A 18 -0.51 -6.21 -4.54
CA ARG A 18 -1.10 -7.12 -3.55
C ARG A 18 -0.50 -8.52 -3.67
N VAL A 19 0.36 -8.85 -2.72
CA VAL A 19 1.00 -10.17 -2.64
C VAL A 19 0.41 -11.05 -1.53
N PRO A 20 0.40 -12.38 -1.69
CA PRO A 20 -0.03 -13.28 -0.62
C PRO A 20 1.00 -13.31 0.52
N LEU A 21 0.53 -13.26 1.76
CA LEU A 21 1.35 -13.42 2.96
C LEU A 21 0.74 -14.50 3.88
N LEU A 22 1.52 -15.53 4.20
CA LEU A 22 1.16 -16.59 5.14
C LEU A 22 2.20 -16.65 6.26
N ILE A 23 1.73 -16.55 7.51
CA ILE A 23 2.59 -16.64 8.70
C ILE A 23 2.17 -17.86 9.53
N ARG A 24 3.12 -18.73 9.85
CA ARG A 24 2.91 -19.88 10.74
C ARG A 24 3.78 -19.71 11.99
N TYR A 25 3.13 -19.45 13.12
CA TYR A 25 3.80 -19.37 14.42
C TYR A 25 2.94 -20.02 15.51
N PRO A 26 3.05 -21.35 15.70
CA PRO A 26 2.10 -22.13 16.52
C PRO A 26 2.03 -21.74 18.01
N ARG A 27 3.02 -21.01 18.52
CA ARG A 27 3.02 -20.52 19.91
C ARG A 27 2.02 -19.37 20.14
N LEU A 28 1.62 -18.67 19.09
CA LEU A 28 0.73 -17.50 19.16
C LEU A 28 -0.47 -17.60 18.22
N ILE A 29 -0.30 -18.19 17.04
CA ILE A 29 -1.30 -18.16 15.96
C ILE A 29 -2.13 -19.45 15.97
N GLY A 30 -3.44 -19.30 16.19
CA GLY A 30 -4.43 -20.37 16.01
C GLY A 30 -4.54 -20.84 14.54
N LYS A 31 -5.12 -22.02 14.32
CA LYS A 31 -5.28 -22.56 12.95
C LYS A 31 -6.28 -21.75 12.14
N GLY A 32 -5.97 -21.49 10.86
CA GLY A 32 -6.91 -20.92 9.90
C GLY A 32 -7.31 -19.47 10.16
N LYS A 33 -6.55 -18.73 10.97
CA LYS A 33 -6.83 -17.33 11.25
C LYS A 33 -6.62 -16.47 10.00
N LEU A 34 -7.64 -15.69 9.64
CA LEU A 34 -7.59 -14.65 8.62
C LEU A 34 -7.39 -13.29 9.28
N VAL A 35 -6.43 -12.50 8.78
CA VAL A 35 -6.20 -11.12 9.20
C VAL A 35 -6.50 -10.22 8.01
N ASP A 36 -7.63 -9.53 8.06
CA ASP A 36 -8.05 -8.58 7.01
C ASP A 36 -7.69 -7.15 7.44
N ARG A 37 -6.38 -6.89 7.49
CA ARG A 37 -5.79 -5.58 7.79
C ARG A 37 -4.60 -5.34 6.87
N ILE A 38 -4.29 -4.08 6.62
CA ILE A 38 -3.16 -3.68 5.78
C ILE A 38 -1.86 -4.19 6.41
N ALA A 39 -1.17 -5.09 5.72
CA ALA A 39 0.18 -5.54 6.01
C ALA A 39 1.09 -5.22 4.84
N LEU A 40 2.31 -4.77 5.12
CA LEU A 40 3.29 -4.34 4.13
C LEU A 40 4.55 -5.20 4.22
N GLY A 41 5.32 -5.28 3.14
CA GLY A 41 6.61 -5.99 3.15
C GLY A 41 7.58 -5.45 4.19
N ILE A 42 7.57 -4.13 4.42
CA ILE A 42 8.38 -3.44 5.42
C ILE A 42 8.04 -3.83 6.87
N ASP A 43 6.87 -4.45 7.11
CA ASP A 43 6.46 -4.92 8.43
C ASP A 43 7.16 -6.23 8.84
N LEU A 44 7.71 -6.98 7.89
CA LEU A 44 8.28 -8.30 8.16
C LEU A 44 9.52 -8.22 9.06
N ALA A 45 10.39 -7.23 8.83
CA ALA A 45 11.60 -7.05 9.62
C ALA A 45 11.31 -6.77 11.11
N PRO A 46 10.49 -5.75 11.48
CA PRO A 46 10.12 -5.54 12.87
C PRO A 46 9.32 -6.73 13.43
N THR A 47 8.48 -7.40 12.65
CA THR A 47 7.77 -8.61 13.12
C THR A 47 8.71 -9.73 13.55
N VAL A 48 9.74 -10.04 12.75
CA VAL A 48 10.70 -11.10 13.06
C VAL A 48 11.50 -10.77 14.32
N LEU A 49 11.94 -9.52 14.45
CA LEU A 49 12.67 -9.05 15.62
C LEU A 49 11.80 -9.13 16.89
N ASP A 50 10.51 -8.82 16.81
CA ASP A 50 9.57 -8.82 17.93
C ASP A 50 9.34 -10.25 18.43
N LEU A 51 9.11 -11.18 17.49
CA LEU A 51 9.00 -12.62 17.78
C LEU A 51 10.31 -13.22 18.34
N ALA A 52 11.46 -12.63 18.06
CA ALA A 52 12.76 -13.03 18.61
C ALA A 52 13.03 -12.43 20.01
N GLY A 53 12.16 -11.55 20.52
CA GLY A 53 12.35 -10.83 21.78
C GLY A 53 13.33 -9.64 21.65
N CYS A 54 13.75 -9.30 20.43
CA CYS A 54 14.58 -8.15 20.11
C CYS A 54 13.66 -6.95 19.85
N ARG A 55 13.13 -6.33 20.90
CA ARG A 55 12.10 -5.26 20.85
C ARG A 55 12.25 -4.27 19.67
N PRO A 56 11.34 -4.28 18.68
CA PRO A 56 11.48 -3.46 17.48
C PRO A 56 10.17 -2.71 17.13
N ASP A 57 9.51 -2.01 18.05
CA ASP A 57 8.52 -0.98 17.64
C ASP A 57 8.14 -0.02 18.79
N PRO A 58 8.24 1.31 18.60
CA PRO A 58 9.00 1.98 17.54
C PRO A 58 10.48 1.96 17.93
N ALA A 59 11.26 1.06 17.32
CA ALA A 59 12.71 1.18 17.34
C ALA A 59 13.13 2.17 16.23
N PRO A 60 14.07 3.09 16.48
CA PRO A 60 14.54 4.03 15.46
C PRO A 60 14.96 3.31 14.17
N GLY A 61 14.47 3.77 13.02
CA GLY A 61 14.92 3.31 11.70
C GLY A 61 14.04 2.27 10.99
N PHE A 62 12.82 2.00 11.46
CA PHE A 62 11.83 1.23 10.70
C PHE A 62 10.63 2.09 10.32
N ASP A 63 10.25 2.06 9.04
CA ASP A 63 9.00 2.66 8.54
C ASP A 63 7.81 1.69 8.71
N GLY A 64 8.10 0.39 8.81
CA GLY A 64 7.13 -0.68 9.06
C GLY A 64 6.75 -0.80 10.53
N ARG A 65 5.67 -1.54 10.81
CA ARG A 65 5.23 -1.87 12.17
C ARG A 65 5.20 -3.38 12.38
N SER A 66 5.53 -3.84 13.58
CA SER A 66 5.42 -5.26 13.91
C SER A 66 3.99 -5.76 13.69
N LEU A 67 3.81 -6.89 13.00
CA LEU A 67 2.53 -7.55 12.78
C LEU A 67 2.09 -8.38 13.99
N VAL A 68 2.94 -8.58 15.00
CA VAL A 68 2.63 -9.40 16.19
C VAL A 68 1.30 -9.01 16.86
N PRO A 69 0.95 -7.72 17.01
CA PRO A 69 -0.36 -7.34 17.54
C PRO A 69 -1.54 -7.85 16.72
N LEU A 70 -1.38 -8.06 15.40
CA LEU A 70 -2.41 -8.65 14.55
C LEU A 70 -2.48 -10.17 14.64
N LEU A 71 -1.46 -10.83 15.18
CA LEU A 71 -1.35 -12.28 15.26
C LEU A 71 -2.13 -12.87 16.45
N GLY A 72 -2.32 -12.11 17.54
CA GLY A 72 -3.10 -12.50 18.73
C GLY A 72 -4.62 -12.33 18.56
N ASP A 73 -5.41 -12.80 19.52
CA ASP A 73 -6.89 -12.84 19.39
C ASP A 73 -7.56 -11.46 19.41
N GLU A 74 -6.89 -10.46 19.97
CA GLU A 74 -7.37 -9.08 20.01
C GLU A 74 -6.79 -8.29 18.84
N VAL A 75 -7.66 -7.75 18.00
CA VAL A 75 -7.24 -6.81 16.94
C VAL A 75 -7.06 -5.43 17.59
N PRO A 76 -5.90 -4.78 17.42
CA PRO A 76 -5.70 -3.43 17.92
C PRO A 76 -6.76 -2.48 17.37
N GLY A 77 -7.32 -1.64 18.24
CA GLY A 77 -8.31 -0.63 17.83
C GLY A 77 -7.72 0.43 16.89
N ALA A 78 -6.42 0.70 17.00
CA ALA A 78 -5.67 1.57 16.10
C ALA A 78 -4.64 0.75 15.30
N TRP A 79 -4.82 0.71 13.98
CA TRP A 79 -3.86 0.19 13.02
C TRP A 79 -3.67 1.24 11.90
N ARG A 80 -2.76 1.00 10.95
CA ARG A 80 -2.65 1.89 9.79
C ARG A 80 -3.90 1.82 8.92
N ASP A 81 -4.34 2.97 8.43
CA ASP A 81 -5.49 3.12 7.52
C ASP A 81 -5.06 3.36 6.07
N ALA A 82 -3.77 3.61 5.85
CA ALA A 82 -3.16 3.96 4.57
C ALA A 82 -1.72 3.42 4.48
N PHE A 83 -1.21 3.31 3.26
CA PHE A 83 0.21 3.14 2.99
C PHE A 83 0.62 3.85 1.69
N LEU A 84 1.92 4.17 1.62
CA LEU A 84 2.57 4.77 0.47
C LEU A 84 3.10 3.66 -0.46
N ILE A 85 2.95 3.86 -1.76
CA ILE A 85 3.66 3.11 -2.80
C ILE A 85 4.46 4.12 -3.60
N GLU A 86 5.74 3.83 -3.81
CA GLU A 86 6.61 4.67 -4.61
C GLU A 86 7.25 3.86 -5.74
N TYR A 87 7.38 4.52 -6.88
CA TYR A 87 8.19 4.02 -7.97
C TYR A 87 8.96 5.20 -8.57
N ASN A 88 10.28 5.07 -8.64
CA ASN A 88 11.12 6.04 -9.32
C ASN A 88 11.26 5.65 -10.78
N THR A 89 11.27 6.66 -11.66
CA THR A 89 11.52 6.48 -13.09
C THR A 89 12.75 5.59 -13.32
N ASP A 90 12.58 4.59 -14.19
CA ASP A 90 13.64 3.67 -14.59
C ASP A 90 14.05 3.96 -16.03
N THR A 91 15.30 4.36 -16.22
CA THR A 91 15.85 4.74 -17.52
C THR A 91 16.42 3.55 -18.31
N VAL A 92 16.51 2.36 -17.69
CA VAL A 92 17.00 1.14 -18.34
C VAL A 92 15.93 0.55 -19.25
N PHE A 93 14.66 0.69 -18.89
CA PHE A 93 13.53 0.23 -19.70
C PHE A 93 12.83 1.43 -20.33
N PRO A 94 12.95 1.68 -21.65
CA PRO A 94 12.40 2.88 -22.29
C PRO A 94 10.90 3.10 -22.08
N ARG A 95 10.13 2.03 -21.84
CA ARG A 95 8.69 2.08 -21.53
C ARG A 95 8.36 2.54 -20.11
N MET A 96 9.36 2.58 -19.21
CA MET A 96 9.27 3.05 -17.83
C MET A 96 9.90 4.45 -17.65
N ASP A 97 10.43 5.02 -18.74
CA ASP A 97 10.93 6.37 -18.72
C ASP A 97 9.78 7.33 -18.38
N ARG A 98 10.02 8.22 -17.41
CA ARG A 98 9.02 9.18 -16.89
C ARG A 98 7.77 8.54 -16.28
N MET A 99 7.83 7.27 -15.90
CA MET A 99 6.71 6.57 -15.26
C MET A 99 6.79 6.58 -13.73
N GLY A 100 7.65 7.43 -13.16
CA GLY A 100 7.73 7.61 -11.71
C GLY A 100 6.41 8.10 -11.11
N TYR A 101 6.03 7.53 -9.98
CA TYR A 101 4.81 7.89 -9.26
C TYR A 101 4.96 7.75 -7.75
N ARG A 102 4.07 8.45 -7.03
CA ARG A 102 3.75 8.20 -5.62
C ARG A 102 2.26 7.92 -5.50
N ALA A 103 1.88 6.92 -4.71
CA ALA A 103 0.49 6.54 -4.54
C ALA A 103 0.13 6.31 -3.08
N VAL A 104 -1.07 6.76 -2.70
CA VAL A 104 -1.65 6.52 -1.37
C VAL A 104 -2.78 5.54 -1.51
N ARG A 105 -2.71 4.42 -0.79
CA ARG A 105 -3.71 3.35 -0.81
C ARG A 105 -4.30 3.18 0.58
N THR A 106 -5.63 3.32 0.68
CA THR A 106 -6.44 3.04 1.88
C THR A 106 -7.34 1.83 1.64
N GLU A 107 -8.06 1.35 2.66
CA GLU A 107 -9.01 0.23 2.46
C GLU A 107 -10.04 0.48 1.33
N ARG A 108 -10.44 1.74 1.14
CA ARG A 108 -11.45 2.11 0.15
C ARG A 108 -10.90 2.79 -1.11
N TRP A 109 -9.98 3.72 -0.93
CA TRP A 109 -9.53 4.59 -2.02
C TRP A 109 -8.05 4.40 -2.32
N LYS A 110 -7.69 4.47 -3.60
CA LYS A 110 -6.31 4.58 -4.05
C LYS A 110 -6.15 5.80 -4.95
N TYR A 111 -5.13 6.60 -4.66
CA TYR A 111 -4.72 7.75 -5.47
C TYR A 111 -3.30 7.52 -5.98
N ILE A 112 -3.08 7.73 -7.28
CA ILE A 112 -1.78 7.62 -7.93
C ILE A 112 -1.43 8.99 -8.51
N HIS A 113 -0.31 9.54 -8.09
CA HIS A 113 0.24 10.79 -8.60
C HIS A 113 1.49 10.51 -9.43
N TYR A 114 1.44 10.84 -10.73
CA TYR A 114 2.60 10.69 -11.61
C TYR A 114 3.49 11.93 -11.54
N LEU A 115 4.79 11.71 -11.33
CA LEU A 115 5.75 12.79 -11.07
C LEU A 115 6.11 13.55 -12.36
N ASP A 116 6.18 12.84 -13.48
CA ASP A 116 6.66 13.38 -14.75
C ASP A 116 5.56 13.51 -15.82
N LEU A 117 4.34 13.04 -15.54
CA LEU A 117 3.22 13.01 -16.48
C LEU A 117 2.04 13.84 -15.97
N GLU A 118 1.99 15.09 -16.43
CA GLU A 118 0.91 16.00 -16.09
C GLU A 118 -0.45 15.51 -16.61
N GLY A 119 -1.46 15.55 -15.75
CA GLY A 119 -2.84 15.17 -16.09
C GLY A 119 -3.11 13.67 -16.14
N MET A 120 -2.13 12.84 -15.76
CA MET A 120 -2.26 11.37 -15.77
C MET A 120 -2.58 10.76 -14.40
N ASP A 121 -2.81 11.59 -13.38
CA ASP A 121 -3.18 11.11 -12.04
C ASP A 121 -4.46 10.25 -12.06
N GLU A 122 -4.49 9.26 -11.17
CA GLU A 122 -5.56 8.27 -11.10
C GLU A 122 -6.17 8.19 -9.70
N LEU A 123 -7.49 7.94 -9.64
CA LEU A 123 -8.22 7.74 -8.38
C LEU A 123 -9.24 6.61 -8.53
N TYR A 124 -9.23 5.65 -7.59
CA TYR A 124 -10.10 4.46 -7.63
C TYR A 124 -10.85 4.22 -6.31
N ASP A 125 -12.13 3.87 -6.38
CA ASP A 125 -12.98 3.39 -5.26
C ASP A 125 -12.95 1.85 -5.26
N LEU A 126 -11.96 1.25 -4.59
CA LEU A 126 -11.61 -0.17 -4.66
C LEU A 126 -12.77 -1.13 -4.35
N PRO A 127 -13.67 -0.88 -3.36
CA PRO A 127 -14.82 -1.75 -3.13
C PRO A 127 -15.84 -1.74 -4.27
N ARG A 128 -15.92 -0.64 -5.03
CA ARG A 128 -16.85 -0.52 -6.17
C ARG A 128 -16.19 -0.90 -7.49
N ASP A 129 -14.88 -0.75 -7.58
CA ASP A 129 -14.07 -1.02 -8.76
C ASP A 129 -12.79 -1.78 -8.35
N PRO A 130 -12.92 -3.07 -7.98
CA PRO A 130 -11.80 -3.85 -7.47
C PRO A 130 -10.73 -4.16 -8.53
N TYR A 131 -11.05 -3.91 -9.80
CA TYR A 131 -10.14 -4.07 -10.94
C TYR A 131 -9.65 -2.74 -11.48
N GLU A 132 -9.98 -1.62 -10.84
CA GLU A 132 -9.43 -0.30 -11.14
C GLU A 132 -9.59 0.13 -12.61
N MET A 133 -10.76 -0.14 -13.16
CA MET A 133 -11.06 0.12 -14.57
C MET A 133 -11.64 1.52 -14.81
N ALA A 134 -12.12 2.20 -13.77
CA ALA A 134 -12.83 3.47 -13.86
C ALA A 134 -12.13 4.56 -13.04
N ASN A 135 -11.21 5.29 -13.67
CA ASN A 135 -10.55 6.44 -13.05
C ASN A 135 -11.57 7.53 -12.66
N ARG A 136 -11.60 7.88 -11.37
CA ARG A 136 -12.51 8.86 -10.73
C ARG A 136 -11.86 10.22 -10.50
N ILE A 137 -10.67 10.49 -11.05
CA ILE A 137 -9.92 11.73 -10.76
C ILE A 137 -10.73 13.00 -11.07
N ALA A 138 -11.57 12.97 -12.11
CA ALA A 138 -12.43 14.07 -12.53
C ALA A 138 -13.87 14.00 -11.97
N ASP A 139 -14.20 12.98 -11.16
CA ASP A 139 -15.53 12.80 -10.58
C ASP A 139 -15.76 13.83 -9.45
N PRO A 140 -16.77 14.71 -9.55
CA PRO A 140 -17.08 15.68 -8.49
C PRO A 140 -17.41 15.00 -7.14
N GLU A 141 -18.03 13.82 -7.16
CA GLU A 141 -18.39 13.10 -5.93
C GLU A 141 -17.16 12.51 -5.21
N ALA A 142 -16.06 12.30 -5.95
CA ALA A 142 -14.82 11.75 -5.41
C ALA A 142 -13.85 12.81 -4.88
N GLN A 143 -14.11 14.11 -5.12
CA GLN A 143 -13.20 15.20 -4.74
C GLN A 143 -12.83 15.22 -3.24
N PRO A 144 -13.77 15.00 -2.29
CA PRO A 144 -13.41 14.96 -0.87
C PRO A 144 -12.46 13.79 -0.54
N ALA A 145 -12.54 12.68 -1.27
CA ALA A 145 -11.59 11.58 -1.11
C ALA A 145 -10.22 11.93 -1.71
N LEU A 146 -10.21 12.53 -2.90
CA LEU A 146 -8.99 12.99 -3.57
C LEU A 146 -8.21 13.98 -2.71
N GLU A 147 -8.87 15.00 -2.16
CA GLU A 147 -8.24 16.02 -1.31
C GLU A 147 -7.60 15.41 -0.06
N ARG A 148 -8.28 14.46 0.59
CA ARG A 148 -7.76 13.75 1.75
C ARG A 148 -6.51 12.93 1.40
N LEU A 149 -6.51 12.23 0.26
CA LEU A 149 -5.37 11.42 -0.16
C LEU A 149 -4.20 12.29 -0.62
N ARG A 150 -4.47 13.41 -1.29
CA ARG A 150 -3.44 14.42 -1.60
C ARG A 150 -2.83 15.00 -0.34
N SER A 151 -3.63 15.23 0.71
CA SER A 151 -3.09 15.66 2.00
C SER A 151 -2.18 14.62 2.61
N LYS A 152 -2.64 13.36 2.71
CA LYS A 152 -1.80 12.26 3.21
C LYS A 152 -0.50 12.11 2.41
N LEU A 153 -0.54 12.30 1.09
CA LEU A 153 0.66 12.21 0.26
C LEU A 153 1.66 13.32 0.62
N ARG A 154 1.20 14.57 0.76
CA ARG A 154 2.05 15.68 1.19
C ARG A 154 2.65 15.46 2.57
N ASP A 155 1.85 14.94 3.51
CA ASP A 155 2.32 14.67 4.87
C ASP A 155 3.49 13.67 4.87
N TRP A 156 3.52 12.71 3.94
CA TRP A 156 4.66 11.78 3.76
C TRP A 156 5.85 12.40 3.02
N ASP A 157 5.62 13.37 2.14
CA ASP A 157 6.72 14.06 1.45
C ASP A 157 7.50 14.98 2.41
N ASP A 158 6.86 15.42 3.50
CA ASP A 158 7.42 16.31 4.52
C ASP A 158 8.12 15.56 5.70
N GLU A 159 7.99 14.23 5.79
CA GLU A 159 8.67 13.36 6.78
C GLU A 159 10.13 13.03 6.37
#